data_AF-A0A2D5WKI0-F1
#
_entry.id   AF-A0A2D5WKI0-F1
#
_cell.length_a   1.000
_cell.length_b   1.000
_cell.length_c   1.000
_cell.angle_alpha   90.00
_cell.angle_beta   90.00
_cell.angle_gamma   90.00
#
_symmetry.space_group_name_H-M   'P 1'
#
loop_
_entity.id
_entity.type
_entity.pdbx_description
1 polymer ?
#
loop_
_entity_poly.entity_id
_entity_poly.type
_entity_poly.pdbx_seq_one_letter_code
_entity_poly.pdbx_strand_id
1 'polypeptide(L)'
;MKNLIWDIAKSGEDVLENTELQSIEEPEELFVARGVSLEAKDSTYKINRFVDNKIAHDVKENGAIKISDTVFNYSKSYKSKTIDLKRLIDWATSKKLTDDDIENLIALCGNSFVPKLRGLDAVAEKKGMDKQLARDTFIEKIWDKDPKLQVIKASNDTAPVWAKDLQEMERRK
;
A
#
# COMPACT_ATOMS: atom_id res chain seq x y z
N MET A 1 11.06 -22.82 13.37
CA MET A 1 10.00 -21.90 12.87
C MET A 1 8.75 -22.61 12.36
N LYS A 2 8.81 -23.44 11.30
CA LYS A 2 7.58 -24.06 10.73
C LYS A 2 6.75 -24.83 11.78
N ASN A 3 7.36 -25.77 12.50
CA ASN A 3 6.67 -26.54 13.53
C ASN A 3 6.04 -25.65 14.61
N LEU A 4 6.78 -24.66 15.12
CA LEU A 4 6.28 -23.69 16.09
C LEU A 4 4.99 -22.99 15.64
N ILE A 5 4.97 -22.45 14.41
CA ILE A 5 3.78 -21.76 13.87
C ILE A 5 2.60 -22.73 13.74
N TRP A 6 2.86 -23.97 13.32
CA TRP A 6 1.83 -25.01 13.24
C TRP A 6 1.30 -25.44 14.61
N ASP A 7 2.17 -25.50 15.62
CA ASP A 7 1.80 -25.89 16.98
C ASP A 7 0.94 -24.80 17.64
N ILE A 8 1.32 -23.52 17.50
CA ILE A 8 0.51 -22.38 17.93
C ILE A 8 -0.84 -22.34 17.18
N ALA A 9 -0.83 -22.56 15.87
CA ALA A 9 -2.06 -22.57 15.08
C ALA A 9 -3.02 -23.69 15.50
N LYS A 10 -2.50 -24.84 15.91
CA LYS A 10 -3.28 -25.99 16.41
C LYS A 10 -3.73 -25.83 17.85
N SER A 11 -2.95 -25.15 18.71
CA SER A 11 -3.32 -24.93 20.11
C SER A 11 -4.56 -24.05 20.24
N GLY A 12 -4.86 -23.24 19.22
CA GLY A 12 -6.00 -22.31 19.23
C GLY A 12 -5.81 -21.18 20.23
N GLU A 13 -4.57 -20.90 20.63
CA GLU A 13 -4.26 -19.91 21.64
C GLU A 13 -4.61 -18.49 21.17
N ASP A 14 -5.42 -17.80 21.98
CA ASP A 14 -5.92 -16.46 21.64
C ASP A 14 -4.94 -15.34 22.00
N VAL A 15 -4.04 -15.59 22.96
CA VAL A 15 -3.05 -14.64 23.49
C VAL A 15 -1.66 -15.05 23.04
N LEU A 16 -1.25 -14.53 21.87
CA LEU A 16 0.02 -14.91 21.24
C LEU A 16 1.25 -14.41 22.04
N GLU A 17 1.06 -13.44 22.93
CA GLU A 17 2.09 -12.94 23.86
C GLU A 17 2.61 -14.03 24.82
N ASN A 18 1.84 -15.09 25.06
CA ASN A 18 2.25 -16.19 25.95
C ASN A 18 3.00 -17.31 25.22
N THR A 19 3.17 -17.19 23.91
CA THR A 19 3.81 -18.21 23.07
C THR A 19 5.28 -17.89 22.80
N GLU A 20 6.04 -18.86 22.30
CA GLU A 20 7.44 -18.62 21.85
C GLU A 20 7.53 -17.61 20.70
N LEU A 21 6.41 -17.23 20.06
CA LEU A 21 6.37 -16.15 19.07
C LEU A 21 6.69 -14.79 19.70
N GLN A 22 6.40 -14.60 20.98
CA GLN A 22 6.66 -13.36 21.70
C GLN A 22 8.16 -13.09 21.89
N SER A 23 8.99 -14.12 22.03
CA SER A 23 10.44 -13.94 22.23
C SER A 23 11.22 -13.64 20.94
N ILE A 24 10.60 -13.81 19.76
CA ILE A 24 11.25 -13.55 18.47
C ILE A 24 11.32 -12.05 18.22
N GLU A 25 12.51 -11.46 18.27
CA GLU A 25 12.74 -10.04 17.97
C GLU A 25 13.42 -9.81 16.63
N GLU A 26 14.21 -10.79 16.15
CA GLU A 26 14.98 -10.64 14.93
C GLU A 26 14.09 -10.53 13.69
N PRO A 27 14.25 -9.48 12.86
CA PRO A 27 13.40 -9.26 11.68
C PRO A 27 13.41 -10.41 10.67
N GLU A 28 14.54 -11.11 10.50
CA GLU A 28 14.64 -12.27 9.61
C GLU A 28 13.77 -13.43 10.10
N GLU A 29 13.82 -13.73 11.41
CA GLU A 29 13.00 -14.77 12.00
C GLU A 29 11.51 -14.43 11.94
N LEU A 30 11.16 -13.16 12.18
CA LEU A 30 9.80 -12.65 11.98
C LEU A 30 9.37 -12.78 10.51
N PHE A 31 10.25 -12.51 9.55
CA PHE A 31 9.97 -12.68 8.13
C PHE A 31 9.69 -14.15 7.76
N VAL A 32 10.46 -15.09 8.31
CA VAL A 32 10.23 -16.53 8.11
C VAL A 32 8.91 -16.95 8.76
N ALA A 33 8.63 -16.50 10.00
CA ALA A 33 7.37 -16.75 10.69
C ALA A 33 6.17 -16.29 9.85
N ARG A 34 6.25 -15.05 9.33
CA ARG A 34 5.26 -14.45 8.42
C ARG A 34 5.05 -15.28 7.16
N GLY A 35 6.14 -15.78 6.54
CA GLY A 35 6.06 -16.63 5.36
C GLY A 35 5.28 -17.92 5.63
N VAL A 36 5.62 -18.61 6.72
CA VAL A 36 4.94 -19.86 7.12
C VAL A 36 3.46 -19.62 7.45
N SER A 37 3.13 -18.53 8.16
CA SER A 37 1.75 -18.22 8.51
C SER A 37 0.92 -17.77 7.30
N LEU A 38 1.52 -17.29 6.21
CA LEU A 38 0.76 -17.02 4.98
C LEU A 38 0.41 -18.32 4.22
N GLU A 39 1.25 -19.34 4.29
CA GLU A 39 1.01 -20.64 3.64
C GLU A 39 -0.12 -21.44 4.33
N ALA A 40 -0.33 -21.24 5.63
CA ALA A 40 -1.21 -22.09 6.47
C ALA A 40 -2.71 -21.70 6.46
N LYS A 41 -3.12 -20.58 5.84
CA LYS A 41 -4.52 -20.07 5.75
C LYS A 41 -5.26 -19.95 7.11
N ASP A 42 -6.60 -19.81 7.08
CA ASP A 42 -7.57 -19.31 8.09
C ASP A 42 -7.26 -19.45 9.59
N SER A 43 -6.50 -20.46 10.03
CA SER A 43 -6.08 -20.65 11.43
C SER A 43 -4.92 -19.74 11.88
N THR A 44 -4.28 -19.01 10.96
CA THR A 44 -3.02 -18.27 11.24
C THR A 44 -3.13 -16.76 11.02
N TYR A 45 -4.33 -16.23 10.76
CA TYR A 45 -4.53 -14.78 10.60
C TYR A 45 -4.05 -13.98 11.82
N LYS A 46 -4.31 -14.48 13.03
CA LYS A 46 -3.85 -13.86 14.28
C LYS A 46 -2.32 -13.82 14.35
N ILE A 47 -1.66 -14.92 13.97
CA ILE A 47 -0.19 -15.04 13.92
C ILE A 47 0.39 -14.04 12.92
N ASN A 48 -0.16 -13.97 11.71
CA ASN A 48 0.27 -12.99 10.70
C ASN A 48 0.19 -11.56 11.22
N ARG A 49 -0.95 -11.19 11.83
CA ARG A 49 -1.15 -9.85 12.38
C ARG A 49 -0.19 -9.54 13.52
N PHE A 50 0.08 -10.51 14.39
CA PHE A 50 1.02 -10.37 15.49
C PHE A 50 2.45 -10.14 14.98
N VAL A 51 2.89 -10.94 14.02
CA VAL A 51 4.22 -10.80 13.38
C VAL A 51 4.32 -9.46 12.65
N ASP A 52 3.31 -9.06 11.88
CA ASP A 52 3.27 -7.77 11.20
C ASP A 52 3.35 -6.60 12.20
N ASN A 53 2.72 -6.71 13.38
CA ASN A 53 2.83 -5.69 14.43
C ASN A 53 4.25 -5.61 15.00
N LYS A 54 4.93 -6.74 15.22
CA LYS A 54 6.32 -6.76 15.69
C LYS A 54 7.26 -6.14 14.68
N ILE A 55 7.13 -6.50 13.39
CA ILE A 55 7.89 -5.88 12.30
C ILE A 55 7.60 -4.37 12.24
N ALA A 56 6.32 -3.96 12.36
CA ALA A 56 5.94 -2.55 12.36
C ALA A 56 6.59 -1.76 13.50
N HIS A 57 6.70 -2.34 14.69
CA HIS A 57 7.39 -1.71 15.81
C HIS A 57 8.89 -1.54 15.53
N ASP A 58 9.56 -2.60 15.07
CA ASP A 58 10.98 -2.56 14.73
C ASP A 58 11.27 -1.51 13.64
N VAL A 59 10.54 -1.53 12.53
CA VAL A 59 10.79 -0.58 11.43
C VAL A 59 10.40 0.86 11.75
N LYS A 60 9.48 1.07 12.71
CA LYS A 60 9.13 2.40 13.21
C LYS A 60 10.29 3.03 13.99
N GLU A 61 11.04 2.23 14.73
CA GLU A 61 12.15 2.72 15.58
C GLU A 61 13.49 2.72 14.82
N ASN A 62 13.73 1.68 14.04
CA ASN A 62 15.03 1.40 13.42
C ASN A 62 15.10 1.82 11.95
N GLY A 63 13.97 2.19 11.34
CA GLY A 63 13.85 2.52 9.92
C GLY A 63 13.50 1.31 9.07
N ALA A 64 13.19 1.58 7.80
CA ALA A 64 12.85 0.56 6.82
C ALA A 64 13.98 -0.47 6.66
N ILE A 65 13.63 -1.73 6.41
CA ILE A 65 14.59 -2.83 6.20
C ILE A 65 14.20 -3.64 4.97
N LYS A 66 15.19 -4.14 4.23
CA LYS A 66 15.00 -5.16 3.20
C LYS A 66 15.33 -6.54 3.75
N ILE A 67 14.40 -7.47 3.56
CA ILE A 67 14.58 -8.89 3.85
C ILE A 67 14.15 -9.64 2.60
N SER A 68 15.09 -10.29 1.94
CA SER A 68 14.94 -10.89 0.61
C SER A 68 14.36 -9.87 -0.40
N ASP A 69 13.36 -10.25 -1.18
CA ASP A 69 12.66 -9.36 -2.14
C ASP A 69 11.63 -8.42 -1.47
N THR A 70 11.60 -8.34 -0.15
CA THR A 70 10.55 -7.59 0.58
C THR A 70 11.16 -6.47 1.40
N VAL A 71 10.68 -5.24 1.19
CA VAL A 71 11.02 -4.07 1.98
C VAL A 71 9.87 -3.76 2.93
N PHE A 72 10.18 -3.69 4.22
CA PHE A 72 9.26 -3.30 5.28
C PHE A 72 9.54 -1.85 5.65
N ASN A 73 8.48 -1.02 5.65
CA ASN A 73 8.58 0.41 5.94
C ASN A 73 7.40 0.86 6.78
N TYR A 74 7.60 1.83 7.68
CA TYR A 74 6.52 2.40 8.49
C TYR A 74 6.26 3.83 8.05
N SER A 75 5.23 4.04 7.23
CA SER A 75 4.92 5.37 6.71
C SER A 75 3.43 5.59 6.53
N LYS A 76 3.03 6.86 6.41
CA LYS A 76 1.68 7.21 5.95
C LYS A 76 1.55 6.79 4.50
N SER A 77 0.52 6.03 4.17
CA SER A 77 0.12 5.86 2.78
C SER A 77 -0.70 7.06 2.33
N TYR A 78 -0.86 7.20 1.03
CA TYR A 78 -1.88 8.06 0.47
C TYR A 78 -2.69 7.30 -0.58
N LYS A 79 -3.91 7.76 -0.81
CA LYS A 79 -4.70 7.41 -1.99
C LYS A 79 -4.87 8.65 -2.85
N SER A 80 -4.84 8.46 -4.16
CA SER A 80 -5.24 9.51 -5.09
C SER A 80 -6.75 9.64 -5.07
N LYS A 81 -7.26 10.87 -5.22
CA LYS A 81 -8.68 11.16 -5.38
C LYS A 81 -8.86 12.24 -6.43
N THR A 82 -9.90 12.12 -7.24
CA THR A 82 -10.31 13.22 -8.12
C THR A 82 -10.92 14.33 -7.28
N ILE A 83 -10.40 15.55 -7.41
CA ILE A 83 -10.83 16.72 -6.65
C ILE A 83 -12.29 17.04 -6.99
N ASP A 84 -12.59 17.15 -8.28
CA ASP A 84 -13.92 17.41 -8.83
C ASP A 84 -14.09 16.65 -10.15
N LEU A 85 -14.94 15.61 -10.12
CA LEU A 85 -15.18 14.75 -11.27
C LEU A 85 -15.97 15.47 -12.37
N LYS A 86 -16.91 16.35 -12.01
CA LYS A 86 -17.67 17.15 -12.98
C LYS A 86 -16.71 18.05 -13.75
N ARG A 87 -15.86 18.79 -13.04
CA ARG A 87 -14.85 19.66 -13.65
C ARG A 87 -13.85 18.90 -14.51
N LEU A 88 -13.46 17.69 -14.12
CA LEU A 88 -12.61 16.81 -14.94
C LEU A 88 -13.30 16.44 -16.26
N ILE A 89 -14.56 16.00 -16.22
CA ILE A 89 -15.33 15.60 -17.41
C ILE A 89 -15.56 16.80 -18.32
N ASP A 90 -15.96 17.94 -17.76
CA ASP A 90 -16.13 19.20 -18.48
C ASP A 90 -14.86 19.62 -19.19
N TRP A 91 -13.74 19.60 -18.47
CA TRP A 91 -12.46 19.94 -19.04
C TRP A 91 -12.10 18.95 -20.14
N ALA A 92 -12.18 17.64 -19.91
CA ALA A 92 -11.81 16.60 -20.87
C ALA A 92 -12.64 16.66 -22.16
N THR A 93 -13.93 16.99 -22.05
CA THR A 93 -14.86 17.06 -23.18
C THR A 93 -14.96 18.45 -23.82
N SER A 94 -14.28 19.45 -23.25
CA SER A 94 -14.39 20.85 -23.67
C SER A 94 -15.80 21.41 -23.53
N LYS A 95 -16.51 21.00 -22.46
CA LYS A 95 -17.89 21.41 -22.16
C LYS A 95 -18.89 21.13 -23.30
N LYS A 96 -18.65 20.06 -24.05
CA LYS A 96 -19.53 19.64 -25.16
C LYS A 96 -20.71 18.80 -24.69
N LEU A 97 -20.68 18.33 -23.46
CA LEU A 97 -21.72 17.53 -22.84
C LEU A 97 -22.71 18.43 -22.10
N THR A 98 -23.97 18.01 -22.04
CA THR A 98 -24.98 18.66 -21.20
C THR A 98 -24.76 18.31 -19.72
N ASP A 99 -25.40 19.03 -18.80
CA ASP A 99 -25.32 18.71 -17.37
C ASP A 99 -25.87 17.29 -17.09
N ASP A 100 -26.97 16.89 -17.73
CA ASP A 100 -27.55 15.55 -17.61
C ASP A 100 -26.60 14.45 -18.09
N ASP A 101 -25.89 14.68 -19.20
CA ASP A 101 -24.87 13.74 -19.69
C ASP A 101 -23.74 13.56 -18.66
N ILE A 102 -23.31 14.66 -18.04
CA ILE A 102 -22.24 14.63 -17.05
C ILE A 102 -22.69 13.92 -15.78
N GLU A 103 -23.91 14.17 -15.30
CA GLU A 103 -24.48 13.49 -14.13
C GLU A 103 -24.60 11.98 -14.36
N ASN A 104 -25.06 11.58 -15.55
CA ASN A 104 -25.11 10.17 -15.93
C ASN A 104 -23.72 9.53 -15.94
N LEU A 105 -22.71 10.21 -16.48
CA LEU A 105 -21.33 9.71 -16.47
C LEU A 105 -20.76 9.61 -15.05
N ILE A 106 -21.02 10.60 -14.18
CA ILE A 106 -20.61 10.55 -12.78
C ILE A 106 -21.26 9.38 -12.06
N ALA A 107 -22.56 9.13 -12.29
CA ALA A 107 -23.27 7.99 -11.73
C ALA A 107 -22.68 6.65 -12.17
N LEU A 108 -22.28 6.53 -13.44
CA LEU A 108 -21.64 5.33 -13.99
C LEU A 108 -20.20 5.12 -13.48
N CYS A 109 -19.41 6.20 -13.40
CA CYS A 109 -18.02 6.13 -12.93
C CYS A 109 -17.90 5.99 -11.41
N GLY A 110 -18.90 6.49 -10.67
CA GLY A 110 -18.91 6.63 -9.23
C GLY A 110 -18.11 7.85 -8.75
N ASN A 111 -18.54 8.43 -7.62
CA ASN A 111 -17.93 9.63 -7.02
C ASN A 111 -16.47 9.43 -6.56
N SER A 112 -16.01 8.19 -6.46
CA SER A 112 -14.64 7.82 -6.09
C SER A 112 -13.73 7.56 -7.30
N PHE A 113 -14.22 7.80 -8.52
CA PHE A 113 -13.44 7.58 -9.73
C PHE A 113 -12.13 8.39 -9.72
N VAL A 114 -11.04 7.74 -10.14
CA VAL A 114 -9.73 8.37 -10.32
C VAL A 114 -9.24 8.01 -11.73
N PRO A 115 -8.97 8.98 -12.61
CA PRO A 115 -8.46 8.69 -13.93
C PRO A 115 -7.06 8.06 -13.83
N LYS A 116 -6.74 7.17 -14.77
CA LYS A 116 -5.38 6.67 -14.92
C LYS A 116 -4.47 7.85 -15.30
N LEU A 117 -3.34 8.01 -14.60
CA LEU A 117 -2.41 9.12 -14.85
C LEU A 117 -1.96 9.21 -16.31
N ARG A 118 -1.63 8.08 -16.95
CA ARG A 118 -1.29 8.05 -18.38
C ARG A 118 -2.42 8.54 -19.29
N GLY A 119 -3.67 8.26 -18.93
CA GLY A 119 -4.84 8.76 -19.64
C GLY A 119 -5.01 10.26 -19.45
N LEU A 120 -4.85 10.74 -18.21
CA LEU A 120 -4.89 12.16 -17.90
C LEU A 120 -3.81 12.94 -18.66
N ASP A 121 -2.58 12.42 -18.69
CA ASP A 121 -1.46 13.01 -19.43
C ASP A 121 -1.74 13.10 -20.93
N ALA A 122 -2.36 12.07 -21.52
CA ALA A 122 -2.70 12.04 -22.94
C ALA A 122 -3.80 13.08 -23.28
N VAL A 123 -4.77 13.29 -22.39
CA VAL A 123 -5.79 14.34 -22.56
C VAL A 123 -5.17 15.73 -22.37
N ALA A 124 -4.26 15.90 -21.41
CA ALA A 124 -3.54 17.15 -21.17
C ALA A 124 -2.73 17.57 -22.40
N GLU A 125 -1.99 16.62 -22.99
CA GLU A 125 -1.20 16.83 -24.20
C GLU A 125 -2.08 17.26 -25.39
N LYS A 126 -3.22 16.59 -25.60
CA LYS A 126 -4.21 17.00 -26.63
C LYS A 126 -4.78 18.39 -26.40
N LYS A 127 -4.81 18.86 -25.14
CA LYS A 127 -5.35 20.16 -24.73
C LYS A 127 -4.29 21.25 -24.57
N GLY A 128 -3.02 20.95 -24.84
CA GLY A 128 -1.92 21.90 -24.65
C GLY A 128 -1.70 22.28 -23.18
N MET A 129 -2.11 21.44 -22.24
CA MET A 129 -1.90 21.62 -20.80
C MET A 129 -0.68 20.82 -20.37
N ASP A 130 0.16 21.43 -19.52
CA ASP A 130 1.27 20.69 -18.90
C ASP A 130 0.76 19.49 -18.10
N LYS A 131 1.50 18.37 -18.17
CA LYS A 131 1.10 17.09 -17.56
C LYS A 131 1.04 17.20 -16.04
N GLN A 132 2.01 17.89 -15.43
CA GLN A 132 2.05 18.07 -13.99
C GLN A 132 0.92 19.00 -13.54
N LEU A 133 0.72 20.10 -14.26
CA LEU A 133 -0.40 21.02 -14.00
C LEU A 133 -1.76 20.31 -14.08
N ALA A 134 -1.98 19.44 -15.07
CA ALA A 134 -3.22 18.68 -15.18
C ALA A 134 -3.44 17.75 -13.98
N ARG A 135 -2.39 17.05 -13.55
CA ARG A 135 -2.45 16.19 -12.35
C ARG A 135 -2.79 16.99 -11.11
N ASP A 136 -2.12 18.12 -10.90
CA ASP A 136 -2.34 18.97 -9.72
C ASP A 136 -3.70 19.67 -9.74
N THR A 137 -4.27 19.89 -10.94
CA THR A 137 -5.61 20.48 -11.11
C THR A 137 -6.73 19.51 -10.76
N PHE A 138 -6.57 18.23 -11.09
CA PHE A 138 -7.67 17.26 -11.02
C PHE A 138 -7.49 16.19 -9.94
N ILE A 139 -6.29 15.97 -9.44
CA ILE A 139 -5.96 14.87 -8.53
C ILE A 139 -5.35 15.42 -7.24
N GLU A 140 -5.90 15.01 -6.10
CA GLU A 140 -5.32 15.24 -4.79
C GLU A 140 -4.79 13.93 -4.18
N LYS A 141 -3.77 14.05 -3.32
CA LYS A 141 -3.30 12.96 -2.47
C LYS A 141 -3.93 13.09 -1.09
N ILE A 142 -4.75 12.12 -0.73
CA ILE A 142 -5.30 12.02 0.63
C ILE A 142 -4.42 11.06 1.42
N TRP A 143 -3.71 11.61 2.39
CA TRP A 143 -2.88 10.85 3.31
C TRP A 143 -3.73 10.18 4.39
N ASP A 144 -3.34 8.96 4.75
CA ASP A 144 -3.90 8.29 5.92
C ASP A 144 -3.56 9.08 7.20
N LYS A 145 -4.47 9.03 8.17
CA LYS A 145 -4.29 9.72 9.46
C LYS A 145 -3.05 9.18 10.19
N ASP A 146 -2.98 7.86 10.28
CA ASP A 146 -1.96 7.13 11.03
C ASP A 146 -1.02 6.39 10.07
N PRO A 147 0.30 6.39 10.32
CA PRO A 147 1.22 5.55 9.59
C PRO A 147 0.92 4.06 9.83
N LYS A 148 1.29 3.22 8.88
CA LYS A 148 1.12 1.76 8.98
C LYS A 148 2.29 1.05 8.34
N LEU A 149 2.41 -0.26 8.62
CA LEU A 149 3.36 -1.11 7.91
C LEU A 149 3.03 -1.13 6.42
N GLN A 150 4.02 -0.77 5.61
CA GLN A 150 4.04 -0.91 4.18
C GLN A 150 4.93 -2.10 3.85
N VAL A 151 4.39 -3.04 3.07
CA VAL A 151 5.14 -4.19 2.56
C VAL A 151 5.32 -3.98 1.07
N ILE A 152 6.56 -3.71 0.65
CA ILE A 152 6.92 -3.39 -0.74
C ILE A 152 7.68 -4.57 -1.32
N LYS A 153 7.27 -5.05 -2.49
CA LYS A 153 8.07 -6.01 -3.27
C LYS A 153 9.09 -5.24 -4.09
N ALA A 154 10.38 -5.43 -3.81
CA ALA A 154 11.46 -4.69 -4.47
C ALA A 154 11.50 -4.99 -5.97
N SER A 155 11.20 -6.22 -6.36
CA SER A 155 11.06 -6.65 -7.76
C SER A 155 9.90 -6.02 -8.54
N ASN A 156 8.93 -5.36 -7.88
CA ASN A 156 7.78 -4.78 -8.56
C ASN A 156 8.19 -3.54 -9.37
N ASP A 157 7.78 -3.46 -10.64
CA ASP A 157 8.04 -2.30 -11.51
C ASP A 157 7.61 -0.98 -10.89
N THR A 158 6.51 -0.99 -10.13
CA THR A 158 5.95 0.19 -9.46
C THR A 158 6.56 0.46 -8.08
N ALA A 159 7.49 -0.37 -7.60
CA ALA A 159 8.18 -0.11 -6.35
C ALA A 159 9.02 1.18 -6.42
N PRO A 160 9.13 1.95 -5.32
CA PRO A 160 9.99 3.12 -5.27
C PRO A 160 11.45 2.76 -5.55
N VAL A 161 12.18 3.61 -6.28
CA VAL A 161 13.60 3.40 -6.65
C VAL A 161 14.45 3.07 -5.43
N TRP A 162 14.29 3.85 -4.35
CA TRP A 162 15.01 3.62 -3.10
C TRP A 162 14.78 2.23 -2.48
N ALA A 163 13.60 1.64 -2.67
CA ALA A 163 13.27 0.32 -2.12
C ALA A 163 13.90 -0.79 -2.99
N LYS A 164 14.05 -0.52 -4.29
CA LYS A 164 14.79 -1.41 -5.21
C LYS A 164 16.28 -1.42 -4.92
N ASP A 165 16.84 -0.25 -4.61
CA ASP A 165 18.27 -0.04 -4.41
C ASP A 165 18.77 -0.50 -3.03
N LEU A 166 17.87 -0.66 -2.06
CA LEU A 166 18.19 -1.15 -0.72
C LEU A 166 18.79 -2.56 -0.81
N GLN A 167 19.91 -2.80 -0.11
CA GLN A 167 20.58 -4.10 -0.06
C GLN A 167 19.98 -5.01 1.02
N GLU A 168 20.31 -6.30 0.95
CA GLU A 168 19.83 -7.29 1.95
C GLU A 168 20.23 -6.85 3.36
N MET A 169 19.25 -6.84 4.28
CA MET A 169 19.39 -6.41 5.67
C MET A 169 19.84 -4.95 5.87
N GLU A 170 19.89 -4.15 4.80
CA GLU A 170 20.19 -2.73 4.89
C GLU A 170 19.01 -1.96 5.48
N ARG A 171 19.33 -1.01 6.36
CA ARG A 171 18.37 -0.13 7.03
C ARG A 171 18.35 1.24 6.38
N ARG A 172 17.16 1.82 6.24
CA ARG A 172 16.96 3.21 5.79
C ARG A 172 16.04 3.96 6.76
N LYS A 173 16.56 5.05 7.35
CA LYS A 173 15.78 5.99 8.16
C LYS A 173 15.22 7.12 7.32
#